data_AF-A0A7H8R2S5-F1
#
_entry.id   AF-A0A7H8R2S5-F1
#
_cell.length_a   1.000
_cell.length_b   1.000
_cell.length_c   1.000
_cell.angle_alpha   90.00
_cell.angle_beta   90.00
_cell.angle_gamma   90.00
#
_symmetry.space_group_name_H-M   'P 1'
#
loop_
_entity.id
_entity.type
_entity.pdbx_description
1 polymer ?
#
loop_
_entity_poly.entity_id
_entity_poly.type
_entity_poly.pdbx_seq_one_letter_code
_entity_poly.pdbx_strand_id
1 'polypeptide(L)'
;MASAESFLKQKMVTTSRTYIFGGDREWLESDWESINDTVRGGMSTSFLNPLNSTFSALFSGYLDVKTLGGAGFASQRTISTEERDFTQFDGIELSLGNSDGKRYSLILKDDMLPKRPNGLERSSVNWEYEFLLPASGGSEGDTVVIRWNDFEPTYRGKPLEDFERGLDVGKIQRISFMMRRYVFVSILSQVTKNSRPDSLYASFFGFQAGEYELEIKSVAVFKEESTEEQDEKELPKHTDPSMATRPPGKGQ
;
A
#
# COMPACT_ATOMS: atom_id res chain seq x y z
N MET A 1 15.18 -12.76 -48.27
CA MET A 1 15.78 -13.06 -46.94
C MET A 1 14.96 -12.32 -45.91
N ALA A 2 14.28 -13.04 -45.02
CA ALA A 2 13.53 -12.47 -43.90
C ALA A 2 14.31 -12.73 -42.61
N SER A 3 14.53 -11.71 -41.77
CA SER A 3 14.95 -11.80 -40.35
C SER A 3 15.22 -10.37 -39.86
N ALA A 4 14.74 -9.84 -38.74
CA ALA A 4 13.82 -10.31 -37.71
C ALA A 4 13.28 -9.05 -37.00
N GLU A 5 11.96 -8.87 -36.98
CA GLU A 5 11.32 -7.92 -36.06
C GLU A 5 11.12 -8.64 -34.72
N SER A 6 11.82 -8.20 -33.69
CA SER A 6 11.61 -8.67 -32.32
C SER A 6 10.35 -7.99 -31.76
N PHE A 7 9.20 -8.67 -31.86
CA PHE A 7 8.00 -8.25 -31.16
C PHE A 7 8.13 -8.58 -29.67
N LEU A 8 8.35 -7.56 -28.84
CA LEU A 8 8.17 -7.67 -27.39
C LEU A 8 6.67 -7.93 -27.13
N LYS A 9 6.31 -9.12 -26.68
CA LYS A 9 4.95 -9.38 -26.15
C LYS A 9 4.75 -8.50 -24.92
N GLN A 10 3.87 -7.51 -25.03
CA GLN A 10 3.54 -6.62 -23.93
C GLN A 10 2.54 -7.36 -23.03
N LYS A 11 3.01 -7.85 -21.88
CA LYS A 11 2.20 -8.54 -20.89
C LYS A 11 1.20 -7.52 -20.31
N MET A 12 -0.09 -7.66 -20.65
CA MET A 12 -1.13 -6.84 -20.04
C MET A 12 -1.38 -7.35 -18.62
N VAL A 13 -1.30 -6.42 -17.66
CA VAL A 13 -1.61 -6.68 -16.25
C VAL A 13 -2.93 -6.00 -15.93
N THR A 14 -3.90 -6.76 -15.47
CA THR A 14 -5.18 -6.25 -14.97
C THR A 14 -5.10 -6.18 -13.45
N THR A 15 -5.43 -5.02 -12.87
CA THR A 15 -5.44 -4.82 -11.41
C THR A 15 -6.88 -4.70 -10.92
N SER A 16 -7.31 -5.63 -10.06
CA SER A 16 -8.58 -5.52 -9.32
C SER A 16 -8.34 -4.95 -7.93
N ARG A 17 -9.33 -4.23 -7.39
CA ARG A 17 -9.25 -3.53 -6.09
C ARG A 17 -10.47 -3.83 -5.23
N THR A 18 -10.24 -3.95 -3.93
CA THR A 18 -11.31 -4.00 -2.92
C THR A 18 -11.02 -2.95 -1.86
N TYR A 19 -11.92 -1.98 -1.71
CA TYR A 19 -11.76 -0.91 -0.73
C TYR A 19 -11.99 -1.42 0.70
N ILE A 20 -11.03 -1.14 1.57
CA ILE A 20 -11.14 -1.34 3.02
C ILE A 20 -11.78 -0.09 3.64
N PHE A 21 -11.28 1.09 3.26
CA PHE A 21 -11.75 2.40 3.70
C PHE A 21 -11.81 3.36 2.52
N GLY A 22 -12.80 4.25 2.50
CA GLY A 22 -12.96 5.21 1.41
C GLY A 22 -13.28 4.58 0.06
N GLY A 23 -13.08 5.34 -1.01
CA GLY A 23 -13.34 4.87 -2.38
C GLY A 23 -14.84 4.79 -2.66
N ASP A 24 -15.42 3.60 -2.48
CA ASP A 24 -16.86 3.35 -2.68
C ASP A 24 -17.71 3.45 -1.41
N ARG A 25 -17.09 3.75 -0.28
CA ARG A 25 -17.72 3.86 1.05
C ARG A 25 -17.22 5.08 1.80
N GLU A 26 -18.01 5.52 2.77
CA GLU A 26 -17.65 6.63 3.65
C GLU A 26 -16.58 6.20 4.67
N TRP A 27 -15.79 7.18 5.12
CA TRP A 27 -14.94 7.02 6.29
C TRP A 27 -15.78 7.27 7.54
N LEU A 28 -15.63 6.40 8.55
CA LEU A 28 -16.29 6.56 9.84
C LEU A 28 -15.26 6.88 10.91
N GLU A 29 -15.40 8.02 11.58
CA GLU A 29 -14.52 8.41 12.70
C GLU A 29 -14.52 7.34 13.80
N SER A 30 -15.66 6.69 14.03
CA SER A 30 -15.83 5.61 15.01
C SER A 30 -15.00 4.35 14.72
N ASP A 31 -14.42 4.21 13.52
CA ASP A 31 -13.54 3.09 13.21
C ASP A 31 -12.11 3.31 13.72
N TRP A 32 -11.78 4.51 14.19
CA TRP A 32 -10.41 4.93 14.49
C TRP A 32 -10.25 5.44 15.92
N GLU A 33 -9.08 5.17 16.49
CA GLU A 33 -8.68 5.71 17.78
C GLU A 33 -7.23 6.22 17.76
N SER A 34 -6.97 7.25 18.57
CA SER A 34 -5.63 7.81 18.72
C SER A 34 -4.75 6.93 19.62
N ILE A 35 -3.54 6.63 19.17
CA ILE A 35 -2.44 6.14 20.00
C ILE A 35 -1.23 7.03 19.77
N ASN A 36 -1.05 7.97 20.67
CA ASN A 36 0.04 8.94 20.60
C ASN A 36 1.10 8.62 21.65
N ASP A 37 2.21 9.35 21.59
CA ASP A 37 3.29 9.26 22.55
C ASP A 37 2.91 9.67 23.99
N THR A 38 1.71 10.20 24.21
CA THR A 38 1.11 10.46 25.54
C THR A 38 1.07 9.21 26.42
N VAL A 39 1.02 8.00 25.83
CA VAL A 39 1.15 6.71 26.55
C VAL A 39 2.53 6.52 27.21
N ARG A 40 3.49 7.39 26.89
CA ARG A 40 4.83 7.49 27.47
C ARG A 40 5.11 8.86 28.09
N GLY A 41 4.09 9.70 28.25
CA GLY A 41 4.22 11.08 28.73
C GLY A 41 4.67 12.09 27.67
N GLY A 42 4.54 11.76 26.38
CA GLY A 42 4.72 12.72 25.29
C GLY A 42 3.53 13.68 25.15
N MET A 43 3.64 14.59 24.17
CA MET A 43 2.66 15.68 23.95
C MET A 43 2.12 15.73 22.52
N SER A 44 2.35 14.68 21.72
CA SER A 44 1.84 14.63 20.35
C SER A 44 0.34 14.35 20.31
N THR A 45 -0.32 14.90 19.29
CA THR A 45 -1.75 14.72 19.03
C THR A 45 -1.98 14.21 17.61
N SER A 46 -3.07 13.47 17.44
CA SER A 46 -3.50 12.96 16.14
C SER A 46 -5.01 12.89 16.09
N PHE A 47 -5.54 13.07 14.89
CA PHE A 47 -6.95 12.98 14.55
C PHE A 47 -7.08 12.34 13.17
N LEU A 48 -8.17 11.60 12.96
CA LEU A 48 -8.56 11.12 11.65
C LEU A 48 -10.02 11.50 11.44
N ASN A 49 -10.23 12.57 10.68
CA ASN A 49 -11.55 13.18 10.51
C ASN A 49 -12.08 12.89 9.10
N PRO A 50 -13.24 12.23 8.96
CA PRO A 50 -13.89 12.07 7.67
C PRO A 50 -14.19 13.42 7.00
N LEU A 51 -13.90 13.52 5.71
CA LEU A 51 -14.25 14.65 4.85
C LEU A 51 -15.37 14.24 3.91
N ASN A 52 -16.62 14.42 4.36
CA ASN A 52 -17.81 13.93 3.65
C ASN A 52 -17.95 14.50 2.23
N SER A 53 -17.41 15.70 1.94
CA SER A 53 -17.45 16.29 0.61
C SER A 53 -16.60 15.56 -0.43
N THR A 54 -15.58 14.82 0.01
CA THR A 54 -14.62 14.14 -0.90
C THR A 54 -14.54 12.63 -0.65
N PHE A 55 -15.39 12.06 0.20
CA PHE A 55 -15.36 10.64 0.62
C PHE A 55 -13.95 10.20 1.07
N SER A 56 -13.20 11.11 1.68
CA SER A 56 -11.83 10.90 2.16
C SER A 56 -11.77 11.08 3.68
N ALA A 57 -10.58 10.92 4.26
CA ALA A 57 -10.29 11.29 5.63
C ALA A 57 -9.04 12.16 5.71
N LEU A 58 -9.06 13.13 6.63
CA LEU A 58 -7.91 13.95 6.98
C LEU A 58 -7.20 13.37 8.20
N PHE A 59 -6.00 12.83 8.00
CA PHE A 59 -5.09 12.49 9.08
C PHE A 59 -4.25 13.72 9.45
N SER A 60 -4.43 14.26 10.65
CA SER A 60 -3.77 15.50 11.07
C SER A 60 -3.48 15.56 12.56
N GLY A 61 -2.68 16.54 12.96
CA GLY A 61 -2.39 16.82 14.37
C GLY A 61 -1.04 17.50 14.56
N TYR A 62 -0.51 17.42 15.78
CA TYR A 62 0.78 18.01 16.14
C TYR A 62 1.77 16.94 16.59
N LEU A 63 2.94 16.89 15.95
CA LEU A 63 4.05 16.03 16.38
C LEU A 63 5.01 16.81 17.28
N ASP A 64 5.01 16.50 18.58
CA ASP A 64 6.03 16.97 19.52
C ASP A 64 7.21 16.00 19.57
N VAL A 65 8.38 16.46 19.16
CA VAL A 65 9.62 15.66 19.23
C VAL A 65 10.49 15.99 20.43
N LYS A 66 10.13 17.01 21.23
CA LYS A 66 11.00 17.53 22.29
C LYS A 66 10.80 16.81 23.61
N THR A 67 9.55 16.57 24.02
CA THR A 67 9.20 16.03 25.33
C THR A 67 9.85 14.67 25.59
N LEU A 68 9.91 13.82 24.56
CA LEU A 68 10.53 12.50 24.64
C LEU A 68 11.94 12.44 24.04
N GLY A 69 12.65 13.58 23.97
CA GLY A 69 14.04 13.61 23.51
C GLY A 69 14.23 13.10 22.07
N GLY A 70 13.24 13.31 21.20
CA GLY A 70 13.24 12.86 19.81
C GLY A 70 12.40 11.63 19.52
N ALA A 71 11.84 10.96 20.54
CA ALA A 71 11.06 9.72 20.38
C ALA A 71 9.54 9.94 20.27
N GLY A 72 9.10 11.13 19.83
CA GLY A 72 7.68 11.46 19.69
C GLY A 72 7.03 10.77 18.50
N PHE A 73 5.74 10.44 18.65
CA PHE A 73 4.90 9.87 17.59
C PHE A 73 3.43 10.21 17.82
N ALA A 74 2.69 10.30 16.72
CA ALA A 74 1.26 10.53 16.68
C ALA A 74 0.64 9.52 15.71
N SER A 75 -0.35 8.74 16.14
CA SER A 75 -0.91 7.68 15.31
C SER A 75 -2.41 7.52 15.50
N GLN A 76 -3.08 7.18 14.41
CA GLN A 76 -4.48 6.76 14.36
C GLN A 76 -4.52 5.33 13.89
N ARG A 77 -5.28 4.47 14.58
CA ARG A 77 -5.40 3.05 14.26
C ARG A 77 -6.84 2.60 14.25
N THR A 78 -7.12 1.53 13.54
CA THR A 78 -8.44 0.88 13.57
C THR A 78 -8.75 0.34 14.96
N ILE A 79 -9.96 0.59 15.46
CA ILE A 79 -10.45 0.05 16.75
C ILE A 79 -10.67 -1.46 16.66
N SER A 80 -11.32 -1.91 15.58
CA SER A 80 -11.58 -3.33 15.36
C SER A 80 -10.28 -4.14 15.41
N THR A 81 -10.37 -5.31 16.04
CA THR A 81 -9.30 -6.31 16.11
C THR A 81 -9.71 -7.61 15.43
N GLU A 82 -10.79 -7.60 14.64
CA GLU A 82 -11.20 -8.75 13.85
C GLU A 82 -10.14 -9.08 12.80
N GLU A 83 -9.87 -10.37 12.64
CA GLU A 83 -8.92 -10.87 11.65
C GLU A 83 -9.50 -10.72 10.24
N ARG A 84 -8.71 -10.10 9.36
CA ARG A 84 -9.04 -9.95 7.95
C ARG A 84 -8.05 -10.78 7.13
N ASP A 85 -8.59 -11.63 6.29
CA ASP A 85 -7.82 -12.47 5.37
C ASP A 85 -7.62 -11.73 4.04
N PHE A 86 -6.37 -11.38 3.76
CA PHE A 86 -5.94 -10.75 2.52
C PHE A 86 -5.02 -11.65 1.67
N THR A 87 -4.98 -12.96 1.93
CA THR A 87 -4.12 -13.92 1.22
C THR A 87 -4.31 -13.95 -0.30
N GLN A 88 -5.49 -13.58 -0.79
CA GLN A 88 -5.82 -13.53 -2.23
C GLN A 88 -5.31 -12.28 -2.95
N PHE A 89 -4.79 -11.29 -2.22
CA PHE A 89 -4.32 -10.00 -2.75
C PHE A 89 -2.79 -9.93 -2.74
N ASP A 90 -2.23 -9.04 -3.54
CA ASP A 90 -0.79 -8.85 -3.70
C ASP A 90 -0.23 -7.70 -2.84
N GLY A 91 -1.11 -6.84 -2.32
CA GLY A 91 -0.71 -5.69 -1.53
C GLY A 91 -1.84 -4.73 -1.18
N ILE A 92 -1.43 -3.57 -0.65
CA ILE A 92 -2.28 -2.41 -0.35
C ILE A 92 -1.98 -1.27 -1.32
N GLU A 93 -3.02 -0.59 -1.75
CA GLU A 93 -2.95 0.67 -2.46
C GLU A 93 -3.56 1.78 -1.60
N LEU A 94 -2.83 2.89 -1.47
CA LEU A 94 -3.33 4.12 -0.87
C LEU A 94 -3.59 5.12 -1.98
N SER A 95 -4.82 5.62 -2.07
CA SER A 95 -5.16 6.80 -2.86
C SER A 95 -5.13 8.02 -1.96
N LEU A 96 -4.28 8.99 -2.29
CA LEU A 96 -3.97 10.13 -1.45
C LEU A 96 -4.38 11.45 -2.13
N GLY A 97 -4.65 12.46 -1.31
CA GLY A 97 -5.01 13.81 -1.73
C GLY A 97 -3.94 14.82 -1.31
N ASN A 98 -4.37 15.91 -0.69
CA ASN A 98 -3.46 16.92 -0.16
C ASN A 98 -2.45 16.34 0.85
N SER A 99 -1.20 16.77 0.73
CA SER A 99 -0.13 16.44 1.67
C SER A 99 0.73 17.66 1.97
N ASP A 100 1.16 17.75 3.23
CA ASP A 100 2.09 18.76 3.74
C ASP A 100 3.58 18.51 3.40
N GLY A 101 3.87 17.47 2.61
CA GLY A 101 5.24 17.11 2.25
C GLY A 101 6.00 16.29 3.31
N LYS A 102 5.35 15.89 4.40
CA LYS A 102 5.97 15.11 5.48
C LYS A 102 5.95 13.61 5.16
N ARG A 103 6.70 12.86 5.96
CA ARG A 103 6.80 11.40 5.86
C ARG A 103 5.82 10.74 6.81
N TYR A 104 5.13 9.73 6.33
CA TYR A 104 4.15 8.96 7.07
C TYR A 104 4.48 7.48 7.04
N SER A 105 3.92 6.73 7.98
CA SER A 105 3.96 5.26 7.96
C SER A 105 2.55 4.71 7.86
N LEU A 106 2.38 3.70 7.01
CA LEU A 106 1.30 2.74 7.11
C LEU A 106 1.80 1.56 7.97
N ILE A 107 1.04 1.18 8.99
CA ILE A 107 1.39 0.09 9.88
C ILE A 107 0.31 -0.98 9.84
N LEU A 108 0.72 -2.23 9.68
CA LEU A 108 -0.14 -3.40 9.85
C LEU A 108 0.22 -4.17 11.10
N LYS A 109 -0.80 -4.80 11.70
CA LYS A 109 -0.62 -5.83 12.72
C LYS A 109 -1.33 -7.10 12.30
N ASP A 110 -0.58 -8.20 12.39
CA ASP A 110 -1.03 -9.57 12.19
C ASP A 110 -1.02 -10.38 13.51
N ASP A 111 -0.65 -9.74 14.63
CA ASP A 111 -0.62 -10.37 15.95
C ASP A 111 -0.95 -9.37 17.07
N MET A 112 -2.07 -9.63 17.73
CA MET A 112 -2.55 -8.94 18.91
C MET A 112 -2.44 -9.85 20.13
N LEU A 113 -1.43 -9.57 20.95
CA LEU A 113 -1.22 -10.29 22.20
C LEU A 113 -2.35 -10.01 23.21
N PRO A 114 -2.67 -10.97 24.10
CA PRO A 114 -3.63 -10.75 25.18
C PRO A 114 -3.30 -9.49 25.99
N LYS A 115 -4.35 -8.69 26.27
CA LYS A 115 -4.23 -7.50 27.11
C LYS A 115 -3.61 -7.86 28.45
N ARG A 116 -2.85 -6.92 29.02
CA ARG A 116 -2.28 -7.04 30.36
C ARG A 116 -3.42 -7.08 31.40
N PRO A 117 -3.15 -7.57 32.63
CA PRO A 117 -4.14 -7.56 33.71
C PRO A 117 -4.74 -6.18 34.01
N ASN A 118 -4.00 -5.10 33.72
CA ASN A 118 -4.46 -3.72 33.87
C ASN A 118 -5.21 -3.18 32.64
N GLY A 119 -5.63 -4.05 31.71
CA GLY A 119 -6.37 -3.69 30.49
C GLY A 119 -5.52 -3.10 29.37
N LEU A 120 -4.24 -2.78 29.61
CA LEU A 120 -3.38 -2.19 28.61
C LEU A 120 -2.93 -3.23 27.58
N GLU A 121 -2.88 -2.81 26.32
CA GLU A 121 -2.34 -3.65 25.26
C GLU A 121 -0.84 -3.89 25.43
N ARG A 122 -0.40 -5.06 24.97
CA ARG A 122 1.03 -5.38 24.90
C ARG A 122 1.60 -4.91 23.56
N SER A 123 2.89 -4.60 23.57
CA SER A 123 3.60 -4.37 22.31
C SER A 123 3.79 -5.70 21.59
N SER A 124 3.49 -5.69 20.30
CA SER A 124 3.78 -6.76 19.35
C SER A 124 4.62 -6.19 18.21
N VAL A 125 4.96 -7.04 17.24
CA VAL A 125 5.61 -6.62 16.00
C VAL A 125 4.65 -5.71 15.23
N ASN A 126 5.18 -4.62 14.70
CA ASN A 126 4.53 -3.77 13.73
C ASN A 126 5.13 -4.08 12.36
N TRP A 127 4.32 -4.09 11.32
CA TRP A 127 4.78 -4.15 9.93
C TRP A 127 4.61 -2.78 9.33
N GLU A 128 5.71 -2.06 9.13
CA GLU A 128 5.71 -0.64 8.77
C GLU A 128 6.16 -0.44 7.33
N TYR A 129 5.44 0.40 6.60
CA TYR A 129 5.87 0.92 5.31
C TYR A 129 5.90 2.45 5.38
N GLU A 130 7.05 3.03 5.09
CA GLU A 130 7.25 4.47 5.08
C GLU A 130 7.06 5.05 3.68
N PHE A 131 6.31 6.14 3.58
CA PHE A 131 6.11 6.87 2.34
C PHE A 131 6.17 8.39 2.57
N LEU A 132 6.58 9.10 1.52
CA LEU A 132 6.61 10.55 1.46
C LEU A 132 5.92 10.96 0.17
N LEU A 133 4.99 11.89 0.27
CA LEU A 133 4.44 12.58 -0.87
C LEU A 133 5.03 13.99 -0.92
N PRO A 134 5.39 14.52 -2.11
CA PRO A 134 5.69 15.93 -2.24
C PRO A 134 4.50 16.77 -1.76
N ALA A 135 4.78 17.97 -1.22
CA ALA A 135 3.70 18.88 -0.86
C ALA A 135 2.86 19.20 -2.10
N SER A 136 1.60 18.81 -2.08
CA SER A 136 0.68 18.95 -3.20
C SER A 136 -0.45 19.90 -2.81
N GLY A 137 -0.70 20.90 -3.64
CA GLY A 137 -1.69 21.95 -3.39
C GLY A 137 -3.09 21.62 -3.92
N GLY A 138 -3.54 20.36 -3.85
CA GLY A 138 -4.87 19.96 -4.35
C GLY A 138 -4.87 19.06 -5.58
N SER A 139 -3.72 18.65 -6.09
CA SER A 139 -3.67 17.77 -7.26
C SER A 139 -4.16 16.38 -6.90
N GLU A 140 -5.29 15.94 -7.45
CA GLU A 140 -5.70 14.53 -7.35
C GLU A 140 -4.67 13.62 -8.02
N GLY A 141 -4.37 12.47 -7.41
CA GLY A 141 -3.80 11.34 -8.14
C GLY A 141 -2.56 10.67 -7.56
N ASP A 142 -2.09 11.06 -6.37
CA ASP A 142 -0.95 10.37 -5.77
C ASP A 142 -1.39 9.00 -5.23
N THR A 143 -0.83 7.95 -5.84
CA THR A 143 -1.12 6.56 -5.48
C THR A 143 0.15 5.92 -4.93
N VAL A 144 0.05 5.30 -3.76
CA VAL A 144 1.13 4.51 -3.16
C VAL A 144 0.74 3.05 -3.21
N VAL A 145 1.43 2.27 -4.04
CA VAL A 145 1.25 0.82 -4.17
C VAL A 145 2.30 0.12 -3.32
N ILE A 146 1.85 -0.74 -2.41
CA ILE A 146 2.68 -1.40 -1.38
C ILE A 146 2.44 -2.90 -1.46
N ARG A 147 3.45 -3.68 -1.84
CA ARG A 147 3.35 -5.15 -1.80
C ARG A 147 3.58 -5.65 -0.38
N TRP A 148 3.09 -6.84 -0.07
CA TRP A 148 3.26 -7.42 1.27
C TRP A 148 4.71 -7.53 1.73
N ASN A 149 5.64 -7.79 0.80
CA ASN A 149 7.06 -7.92 1.09
C ASN A 149 7.79 -6.56 1.24
N ASP A 150 7.10 -5.45 1.00
CA ASP A 150 7.68 -4.11 1.18
C ASP A 150 7.56 -3.62 2.64
N PHE A 151 6.76 -4.31 3.47
CA PHE A 151 6.62 -3.97 4.89
C PHE A 151 7.83 -4.45 5.70
N GLU A 152 8.39 -3.56 6.50
CA GLU A 152 9.51 -3.86 7.38
C GLU A 152 9.02 -4.15 8.81
N PRO A 153 9.50 -5.23 9.46
CA PRO A 153 9.12 -5.54 10.83
C PRO A 153 9.83 -4.59 11.80
N THR A 154 9.07 -4.00 12.72
CA THR A 154 9.60 -3.18 13.80
C THR A 154 9.05 -3.63 15.16
N TYR A 155 9.83 -3.41 16.21
CA TYR A 155 9.37 -3.54 17.58
C TYR A 155 9.68 -2.25 18.34
N ARG A 156 8.62 -1.59 18.81
CA ARG A 156 8.71 -0.29 19.51
C ARG A 156 9.49 0.75 18.71
N GLY A 157 9.25 0.79 17.40
CA GLY A 157 9.85 1.75 16.47
C GLY A 157 11.31 1.45 16.10
N LYS A 158 11.82 0.27 16.45
CA LYS A 158 13.15 -0.20 16.02
C LYS A 158 12.99 -1.31 14.99
N PRO A 159 13.68 -1.25 13.84
CA PRO A 159 13.74 -2.38 12.91
C PRO A 159 14.17 -3.67 13.63
N LEU A 160 13.54 -4.77 13.28
CA LEU A 160 13.94 -6.11 13.73
C LEU A 160 14.86 -6.72 12.67
N GLU A 161 16.16 -6.57 12.87
CA GLU A 161 17.18 -7.29 12.08
C GLU A 161 17.05 -8.79 12.33
N ASP A 162 17.32 -9.60 11.30
CA ASP A 162 17.26 -11.07 11.34
C ASP A 162 15.89 -11.65 11.73
N PHE A 163 14.80 -10.91 11.50
CA PHE A 163 13.44 -11.40 11.73
C PHE A 163 12.96 -12.26 10.55
N GLU A 164 12.96 -13.57 10.74
CA GLU A 164 12.66 -14.54 9.66
C GLU A 164 11.17 -14.69 9.33
N ARG A 165 10.28 -14.35 10.26
CA ARG A 165 8.83 -14.49 10.04
C ARG A 165 8.34 -13.35 9.14
N GLY A 166 7.65 -13.66 8.05
CA GLY A 166 6.96 -12.67 7.21
C GLY A 166 5.65 -12.14 7.84
N LEU A 167 5.09 -11.11 7.20
CA LEU A 167 3.75 -10.59 7.51
C LEU A 167 2.70 -11.66 7.22
N ASP A 168 1.91 -12.04 8.22
CA ASP A 168 0.81 -12.98 8.05
C ASP A 168 -0.45 -12.24 7.58
N VAL A 169 -0.60 -12.16 6.26
CA VAL A 169 -1.70 -11.45 5.60
C VAL A 169 -3.05 -12.16 5.73
N GLY A 170 -3.09 -13.39 6.24
CA GLY A 170 -4.34 -14.13 6.49
C GLY A 170 -5.07 -13.68 7.76
N LYS A 171 -4.42 -12.88 8.60
CA LYS A 171 -4.95 -12.46 9.90
C LYS A 171 -4.60 -11.02 10.23
N ILE A 172 -4.72 -10.11 9.27
CA ILE A 172 -4.52 -8.68 9.55
C ILE A 172 -5.60 -8.20 10.52
N GLN A 173 -5.19 -7.75 11.69
CA GLN A 173 -6.07 -7.32 12.77
C GLN A 173 -6.14 -5.81 12.88
N ARG A 174 -5.07 -5.07 12.52
CA ARG A 174 -5.08 -3.60 12.58
C ARG A 174 -4.34 -2.94 11.45
N ILE A 175 -4.84 -1.76 11.12
CA ILE A 175 -4.24 -0.81 10.19
C ILE A 175 -4.02 0.50 10.95
N SER A 176 -2.88 1.17 10.76
CA SER A 176 -2.59 2.45 11.41
C SER A 176 -1.88 3.40 10.47
N PHE A 177 -2.20 4.69 10.59
CA PHE A 177 -1.41 5.78 10.03
C PHE A 177 -0.62 6.41 11.16
N MET A 178 0.66 6.69 10.90
CA MET A 178 1.56 7.26 11.90
C MET A 178 2.41 8.36 11.32
N MET A 179 2.56 9.40 12.14
CA MET A 179 3.50 10.48 12.00
C MET A 179 4.53 10.36 13.14
N ARG A 180 5.82 10.27 12.83
CA ARG A 180 6.90 10.17 13.84
C ARG A 180 8.16 10.90 13.40
N ARG A 181 9.08 11.18 14.33
CA ARG A 181 10.41 11.64 13.91
C ARG A 181 11.20 10.50 13.28
N TYR A 182 11.76 10.75 12.10
CA TYR A 182 12.74 9.85 11.49
C TYR A 182 14.14 10.35 11.77
N VAL A 183 14.98 9.48 12.30
CA VAL A 183 16.43 9.69 12.33
C VAL A 183 16.98 8.99 11.10
N PHE A 184 17.83 9.65 10.33
CA PHE A 184 18.34 9.15 9.06
C PHE A 184 19.08 7.81 9.29
N VAL A 185 18.39 6.71 9.04
CA VAL A 185 19.00 5.43 8.73
C VAL A 185 18.80 5.29 7.23
N SER A 186 19.90 5.19 6.48
CA SER A 186 19.93 5.26 5.03
C SER A 186 19.01 4.22 4.36
N ILE A 187 17.78 4.60 4.04
CA ILE A 187 16.91 3.80 3.16
C ILE A 187 17.04 4.36 1.75
N LEU A 188 18.03 3.84 1.02
CA LEU A 188 18.24 4.05 -0.42
C LEU A 188 17.27 3.22 -1.29
N SER A 189 16.07 2.87 -0.80
CA SER A 189 15.18 1.93 -1.50
C SER A 189 13.96 2.57 -2.19
N GLN A 190 13.76 3.88 -2.11
CA GLN A 190 12.56 4.54 -2.68
C GLN A 190 12.90 5.58 -3.76
N VAL A 191 14.03 5.42 -4.46
CA VAL A 191 14.21 6.07 -5.77
C VAL A 191 13.83 5.04 -6.81
N THR A 192 12.67 5.26 -7.43
CA THR A 192 12.21 4.56 -8.62
C THR A 192 13.37 4.43 -9.61
N LYS A 193 13.54 3.22 -10.17
CA LYS A 193 14.62 2.82 -11.08
C LYS A 193 14.74 3.63 -12.40
N ASN A 194 14.17 4.83 -12.54
CA ASN A 194 14.20 5.58 -13.81
C ASN A 194 14.18 7.12 -13.70
N SER A 195 14.73 7.71 -12.64
CA SER A 195 14.89 9.17 -12.57
C SER A 195 16.26 9.54 -12.03
N ARG A 196 16.98 10.41 -12.76
CA ARG A 196 18.25 11.01 -12.29
C ARG A 196 18.03 11.68 -10.92
N PRO A 197 18.95 11.53 -9.96
CA PRO A 197 18.78 12.16 -8.66
C PRO A 197 19.13 13.65 -8.78
N ASP A 198 18.12 14.50 -8.94
CA ASP A 198 18.30 15.93 -8.74
C ASP A 198 18.53 16.18 -7.25
N SER A 199 19.68 16.82 -6.96
CA SER A 199 20.35 16.87 -5.67
C SER A 199 19.68 17.77 -4.62
N LEU A 200 18.36 17.94 -4.69
CA LEU A 200 17.57 18.76 -3.76
C LEU A 200 16.82 17.93 -2.70
N TYR A 201 16.54 16.64 -2.96
CA TYR A 201 15.89 15.75 -1.98
C TYR A 201 16.81 15.28 -0.85
N ALA A 202 18.12 15.36 -1.06
CA ALA A 202 19.11 14.99 -0.06
C ALA A 202 19.28 16.03 1.07
N SER A 203 18.45 17.08 1.19
CA SER A 203 18.70 18.18 2.14
C SER A 203 17.69 18.31 3.30
N PHE A 204 16.71 17.41 3.45
CA PHE A 204 15.71 17.43 4.54
C PHE A 204 16.00 16.41 5.66
N PHE A 205 17.24 16.40 6.16
CA PHE A 205 17.69 15.45 7.17
C PHE A 205 17.05 15.68 8.57
N GLY A 206 15.98 14.94 8.88
CA GLY A 206 15.81 14.31 10.21
C GLY A 206 15.05 15.04 11.34
N PHE A 207 14.14 15.97 11.04
CA PHE A 207 13.40 16.73 12.08
C PHE A 207 11.95 17.08 11.71
N GLN A 208 11.17 16.12 11.19
CA GLN A 208 9.74 16.40 11.08
C GLN A 208 9.11 16.51 12.48
N ALA A 209 8.39 17.60 12.70
CA ALA A 209 7.71 18.01 13.93
C ALA A 209 6.67 19.07 13.56
N GLY A 210 5.83 19.44 14.53
CA GLY A 210 4.82 20.48 14.34
C GLY A 210 3.51 19.94 13.76
N GLU A 211 2.68 20.86 13.27
CA GLU A 211 1.42 20.55 12.59
C GLU A 211 1.68 19.70 11.34
N TYR A 212 0.83 18.70 11.13
CA TYR A 212 0.85 17.87 9.95
C TYR A 212 -0.56 17.58 9.43
N GLU A 213 -0.64 17.35 8.12
CA GLU A 213 -1.90 17.01 7.44
C GLU A 213 -1.66 16.13 6.21
N LEU A 214 -2.48 15.07 6.11
CA LEU A 214 -2.52 14.15 4.99
C LEU A 214 -3.97 13.76 4.70
N GLU A 215 -4.44 14.07 3.50
CA GLU A 215 -5.73 13.58 3.01
C GLU A 215 -5.56 12.17 2.41
N ILE A 216 -6.38 11.24 2.90
CA ILE A 216 -6.40 9.85 2.51
C ILE A 216 -7.75 9.57 1.87
N LYS A 217 -7.77 9.41 0.55
CA LYS A 217 -9.01 9.15 -0.19
C LYS A 217 -9.49 7.73 0.02
N SER A 218 -8.58 6.76 -0.12
CA SER A 218 -8.93 5.35 0.09
C SER A 218 -7.75 4.49 0.48
N VAL A 219 -8.09 3.37 1.11
CA VAL A 219 -7.20 2.23 1.38
C VAL A 219 -7.84 1.03 0.72
N ALA A 220 -7.17 0.44 -0.27
CA ALA A 220 -7.64 -0.73 -0.97
C ALA A 220 -6.62 -1.86 -0.89
N VAL A 221 -7.07 -3.11 -0.90
CA VAL A 221 -6.22 -4.24 -1.29
C VAL A 221 -6.35 -4.45 -2.78
N PHE A 222 -5.24 -4.82 -3.44
CA PHE A 222 -5.22 -5.02 -4.88
C PHE A 222 -4.70 -6.41 -5.25
N LYS A 223 -5.15 -6.91 -6.40
CA LYS A 223 -4.65 -8.14 -7.02
C LYS A 223 -4.31 -7.86 -8.48
N GLU A 224 -3.13 -8.29 -8.90
CA GLU A 224 -2.64 -8.18 -10.27
C GLU A 224 -2.74 -9.54 -10.97
N GLU A 225 -3.42 -9.57 -12.11
CA GLU A 225 -3.52 -10.74 -12.96
C GLU A 225 -2.87 -10.44 -14.30
N SER A 226 -1.94 -11.29 -14.72
CA SER A 226 -1.28 -11.14 -16.00
C SER A 226 -1.86 -12.11 -17.02
N THR A 227 -2.36 -11.60 -18.13
CA THR A 227 -2.84 -12.43 -19.24
C THR A 227 -1.75 -12.52 -20.31
N GLU A 228 -1.30 -13.74 -20.60
CA GLU A 228 -0.46 -14.01 -21.76
C GLU A 228 -1.38 -14.36 -22.94
N GLU A 229 -1.32 -13.58 -24.03
CA GLU A 229 -2.02 -13.93 -25.26
C GLU A 229 -1.48 -15.27 -25.80
N GLN A 230 -2.28 -16.32 -25.64
CA GLN A 230 -2.15 -17.58 -26.38
C GLN A 230 -2.72 -17.36 -27.78
N ASP A 231 -1.84 -17.09 -28.75
CA ASP A 231 -2.17 -17.24 -30.17
C ASP A 231 -2.25 -18.73 -30.52
N GLU A 232 -3.38 -19.39 -30.23
CA GLU A 232 -3.78 -20.57 -30.99
C GLU A 232 -4.60 -20.11 -32.22
N LYS A 233 -3.88 -19.63 -33.24
CA LYS A 233 -4.40 -19.68 -34.61
C LYS A 233 -4.01 -21.04 -35.20
N GLU A 234 -4.79 -22.07 -34.90
CA GLU A 234 -4.86 -23.22 -35.81
C GLU A 234 -5.39 -22.73 -37.16
N LEU A 235 -4.49 -22.67 -38.14
CA LEU A 235 -4.83 -22.42 -39.54
C LEU A 235 -5.79 -23.54 -40.00
N PRO A 236 -6.98 -23.25 -40.53
CA PRO A 236 -7.81 -24.30 -41.11
C PRO A 236 -7.06 -24.93 -42.28
N LYS A 237 -6.81 -26.24 -42.20
CA LYS A 237 -6.29 -27.03 -43.32
C LYS A 237 -7.25 -26.86 -44.50
N HIS A 238 -6.81 -26.11 -45.50
CA HIS A 238 -7.50 -25.95 -46.77
C HIS A 238 -7.44 -27.31 -47.49
N THR A 239 -8.44 -28.17 -47.29
CA THR A 239 -8.70 -29.28 -48.20
C THR A 239 -9.38 -28.73 -49.44
N ASP A 240 -8.67 -28.88 -50.55
CA ASP A 240 -9.02 -28.47 -51.91
C ASP A 240 -10.33 -29.15 -52.39
N PRO A 241 -11.34 -28.41 -52.88
CA PRO A 241 -12.54 -29.01 -53.46
C PRO A 241 -12.35 -29.17 -54.97
N SER A 242 -11.75 -30.28 -55.39
CA SER A 242 -11.73 -30.68 -56.80
C SER A 242 -11.90 -32.19 -56.94
N MET A 243 -13.15 -32.65 -57.02
CA MET A 243 -13.65 -33.48 -58.12
C MET A 243 -15.11 -33.83 -57.88
N ALA A 244 -15.99 -33.06 -58.51
CA ALA A 244 -17.38 -33.45 -58.72
C ALA A 244 -17.49 -34.25 -60.04
N THR A 245 -18.09 -35.43 -59.90
CA THR A 245 -19.04 -36.09 -60.82
C THR A 245 -18.57 -36.70 -62.14
N ARG A 246 -18.72 -38.04 -62.23
CA ARG A 246 -19.36 -38.71 -63.38
C ARG A 246 -19.90 -40.12 -63.02
N PRO A 247 -21.21 -40.40 -63.14
CA PRO A 247 -21.74 -41.75 -63.38
C PRO A 247 -22.38 -41.83 -64.79
N PRO A 248 -23.01 -42.95 -65.21
CA PRO A 248 -22.64 -44.36 -65.11
C PRO A 248 -22.48 -44.98 -66.53
N GLY A 249 -21.88 -46.18 -66.64
CA GLY A 249 -21.84 -46.96 -67.88
C GLY A 249 -22.25 -48.42 -67.64
N LYS A 250 -23.36 -48.84 -68.24
CA LYS A 250 -23.85 -50.24 -68.32
C LYS A 250 -23.32 -50.90 -69.61
N GLY A 251 -23.15 -52.23 -69.56
CA GLY A 251 -22.98 -53.16 -70.69
C GLY A 251 -21.51 -53.49 -70.98
N GLN A 252 -21.07 -54.75 -71.07
CA GLN A 252 -21.70 -56.06 -71.27
C GLN A 252 -21.09 -57.10 -70.33
#